data_AF-A0A920DDG6-F1
#
_entry.id   AF-A0A920DDG6-F1
#
_cell.length_a   1.000
_cell.length_b   1.000
_cell.length_c   1.000
_cell.angle_alpha   90.00
_cell.angle_beta   90.00
_cell.angle_gamma   90.00
#
_symmetry.space_group_name_H-M   'P 1'
#
loop_
_entity.id
_entity.type
_entity.pdbx_description
1 polymer ?
#
loop_
_entity_poly.entity_id
_entity_poly.type
_entity_poly.pdbx_seq_one_letter_code
_entity_poly.pdbx_strand_id
1 'polypeptide(L)'
;MLRDLRPNHTLVGLSVTYNKGGRDFEFRIFGTTKSRIQLSDLEDYTYENVQIRGNEAVYIGDDEKQQLIWIEMDSRGKALQYEIGTEGSDRDWVISIAESLL
;
A
#
# COMPACT_ATOMS: atom_id res chain seq x y z
N MET A 1 -1.11 33.57 -1.91
CA MET A 1 -2.55 33.29 -2.09
C MET A 1 -2.87 32.07 -1.24
N LEU A 2 -3.45 32.27 -0.05
CA LEU A 2 -3.79 31.18 0.86
C LEU A 2 -5.05 30.50 0.34
N ARG A 3 -5.01 29.20 0.06
CA ARG A 3 -6.16 28.47 -0.48
C ARG A 3 -7.04 28.04 0.68
N ASP A 4 -8.29 28.48 0.66
CA ASP A 4 -9.27 28.19 1.70
C ASP A 4 -9.60 26.69 1.71
N LEU A 5 -9.20 25.98 2.76
CA LEU A 5 -9.44 24.55 2.93
C LEU A 5 -10.86 24.35 3.46
N ARG A 6 -11.85 24.44 2.55
CA ARG A 6 -13.23 24.10 2.88
C ARG A 6 -13.30 22.64 3.38
N PRO A 7 -14.09 22.33 4.43
CA PRO A 7 -14.25 20.98 4.92
C PRO A 7 -14.68 20.04 3.79
N ASN A 8 -13.86 19.02 3.55
CA ASN A 8 -14.16 17.98 2.56
C ASN A 8 -14.69 16.75 3.31
N HIS A 9 -15.97 16.45 3.14
CA HIS A 9 -16.61 15.27 3.73
C HIS A 9 -16.40 13.99 2.90
N THR A 10 -15.59 14.05 1.84
CA THR A 10 -15.29 12.90 1.00
C THR A 10 -14.24 12.03 1.68
N LEU A 11 -14.61 10.81 2.07
CA LEU A 11 -13.64 9.79 2.49
C LEU A 11 -12.76 9.42 1.29
N VAL A 12 -11.49 9.82 1.33
CA VAL A 12 -10.52 9.54 0.25
C VAL A 12 -9.76 8.24 0.47
N GLY A 13 -9.69 7.76 1.71
CA GLY A 13 -9.01 6.53 2.09
C GLY A 13 -9.21 6.14 3.54
N LEU A 14 -8.78 4.93 3.86
CA LEU A 14 -8.75 4.32 5.19
C LEU A 14 -7.34 3.82 5.47
N SER A 15 -6.90 3.96 6.71
CA SER A 15 -5.71 3.30 7.23
C SER A 15 -6.07 2.57 8.52
N VAL A 16 -5.60 1.34 8.67
CA VAL A 16 -5.79 0.52 9.87
C VAL A 16 -4.47 -0.15 10.21
N THR A 17 -4.07 -0.05 11.48
CA THR A 17 -2.92 -0.78 12.03
C THR A 17 -3.38 -2.09 12.65
N TYR A 18 -2.70 -3.18 12.32
CA TYR A 18 -2.97 -4.52 12.80
C TYR A 18 -1.73 -5.12 13.47
N ASN A 19 -1.95 -6.05 14.40
CA ASN A 19 -0.91 -6.91 14.95
C ASN A 19 -1.23 -8.37 14.56
N LYS A 20 -0.30 -9.08 13.92
CA LYS A 20 -0.44 -10.50 13.58
C LYS A 20 0.84 -11.24 13.93
N GLY A 21 0.75 -12.19 14.87
CA GLY A 21 1.90 -12.98 15.30
C GLY A 21 3.00 -12.13 15.97
N GLY A 22 2.62 -11.05 16.65
CA GLY A 22 3.57 -10.14 17.31
C GLY A 22 4.24 -9.13 16.38
N ARG A 23 3.85 -9.08 15.09
CA ARG A 23 4.34 -8.11 14.11
C ARG A 23 3.24 -7.13 13.77
N ASP A 24 3.56 -5.84 13.84
CA ASP A 24 2.65 -4.76 13.47
C ASP A 24 2.76 -4.47 11.96
N PHE A 25 1.62 -4.20 11.34
CA PHE A 25 1.57 -3.68 9.98
C PHE A 25 0.43 -2.67 9.83
N GLU A 26 0.67 -1.67 8.99
CA GLU A 26 -0.34 -0.73 8.55
C GLU A 26 -0.89 -1.16 7.19
N PHE A 27 -2.21 -1.17 7.08
CA PHE A 27 -2.91 -1.43 5.82
C PHE A 27 -3.71 -0.19 5.41
N ARG A 28 -3.45 0.30 4.20
CA ARG A 28 -4.09 1.49 3.65
C ARG A 28 -4.86 1.15 2.39
N ILE A 29 -6.03 1.74 2.23
CA ILE A 29 -6.81 1.69 1.00
C ILE A 29 -7.27 3.11 0.66
N PHE A 30 -7.04 3.57 -0.56
CA PHE A 30 -7.56 4.86 -1.00
C PHE A 30 -7.92 4.87 -2.48
N GLY A 31 -8.88 5.71 -2.82
CA GLY A 31 -9.23 5.94 -4.22
C GLY A 31 -8.13 6.71 -4.92
N THR A 32 -7.64 6.21 -6.04
CA THR A 32 -6.64 6.90 -6.87
C THR A 32 -7.17 7.16 -8.27
N THR A 33 -6.76 8.28 -8.85
CA THR A 33 -6.91 8.56 -10.29
C THR A 33 -5.58 8.45 -11.03
N LYS A 34 -4.50 8.14 -10.32
CA LYS A 34 -3.13 8.06 -10.83
C LYS A 34 -2.62 6.63 -10.68
N SER A 35 -2.24 6.01 -11.78
CA SER A 35 -1.55 4.72 -11.81
C SER A 35 -0.03 4.88 -11.66
N ARG A 36 0.43 5.78 -10.79
CA ARG A 36 1.86 6.06 -10.59
C ARG A 36 2.20 5.92 -9.12
N ILE A 37 2.98 4.90 -8.81
CA ILE A 37 3.63 4.72 -7.52
C ILE A 37 4.90 5.56 -7.58
N GLN A 38 4.99 6.58 -6.73
CA GLN A 38 6.20 7.39 -6.62
C GLN A 38 7.11 6.76 -5.57
N LEU A 39 8.21 6.19 -6.04
CA LEU A 39 9.24 5.60 -5.19
C LEU A 39 10.18 6.73 -4.71
N SER A 40 10.59 6.66 -3.45
CA SER A 40 11.60 7.56 -2.89
C SER A 40 12.97 7.15 -3.45
N ASP A 41 13.79 8.10 -3.91
CA ASP A 41 15.17 7.85 -4.37
C ASP A 41 16.13 7.58 -3.18
N LEU A 42 15.81 6.58 -2.35
CA LEU A 42 16.66 6.13 -1.27
C LEU A 42 17.53 4.98 -1.80
N GLU A 43 18.84 5.16 -1.73
CA GLU A 43 19.85 4.37 -2.45
C GLU A 43 19.93 2.88 -2.07
N ASP A 44 19.24 2.44 -1.00
CA ASP A 44 19.38 1.09 -0.42
C ASP A 44 18.11 0.21 -0.48
N TYR A 45 17.05 0.64 -1.17
CA TYR A 45 15.83 -0.17 -1.28
C TYR A 45 15.92 -1.24 -2.38
N THR A 46 15.48 -2.45 -2.06
CA THR A 46 15.16 -3.50 -3.03
C THR A 46 13.78 -3.24 -3.62
N TYR A 47 13.70 -3.37 -4.95
CA TYR A 47 12.47 -3.22 -5.71
C TYR A 47 12.15 -4.51 -6.46
N GLU A 48 10.92 -4.99 -6.34
CA GLU A 48 10.46 -6.17 -7.06
C GLU A 48 9.02 -6.03 -7.53
N ASN A 49 8.76 -6.41 -8.78
CA ASN A 49 7.41 -6.57 -9.28
C ASN A 49 6.90 -7.97 -8.90
N VAL A 50 5.77 -8.02 -8.21
CA VAL A 50 5.10 -9.25 -7.80
C VAL A 50 3.64 -9.23 -8.28
N GLN A 51 2.95 -10.37 -8.21
CA GLN A 51 1.53 -10.44 -8.50
C GLN A 51 0.73 -10.69 -7.23
N ILE A 52 -0.27 -9.84 -6.97
CA ILE A 52 -1.21 -10.00 -5.86
C ILE A 52 -2.61 -10.14 -6.45
N ARG A 53 -3.22 -11.30 -6.25
CA ARG A 53 -4.58 -11.61 -6.76
C ARG A 53 -4.76 -11.31 -8.26
N GLY A 54 -3.73 -11.56 -9.06
CA GLY A 54 -3.73 -11.31 -10.50
C GLY A 54 -3.51 -9.84 -10.91
N ASN A 55 -3.29 -8.94 -9.95
CA ASN A 55 -2.91 -7.55 -10.21
C ASN A 55 -1.39 -7.40 -10.07
N GLU A 56 -0.81 -6.52 -10.88
CA GLU A 56 0.58 -6.11 -10.71
C GLU A 56 0.74 -5.34 -9.40
N ALA A 57 1.78 -5.69 -8.67
CA ALA A 57 2.13 -5.10 -7.40
C ALA A 57 3.63 -4.78 -7.36
N VAL A 58 3.99 -3.77 -6.59
CA VAL A 58 5.37 -3.38 -6.37
C VAL A 58 5.68 -3.60 -4.90
N TYR A 59 6.68 -4.45 -4.65
CA TYR A 59 7.32 -4.59 -3.35
C TYR A 59 8.54 -3.67 -3.29
N ILE A 60 8.68 -3.00 -2.14
CA ILE A 60 9.74 -2.05 -1.83
C ILE A 60 10.21 -2.37 -0.42
N GLY A 61 11.50 -2.67 -0.24
CA GLY A 61 11.99 -3.08 1.07
C GLY A 61 13.47 -2.80 1.30
N ASP A 62 13.83 -2.48 2.54
CA ASP A 62 15.20 -2.50 3.05
C ASP A 62 15.27 -3.39 4.31
N ASP A 63 16.34 -3.33 5.10
CA ASP A 63 16.45 -4.15 6.33
C ASP A 63 15.45 -3.73 7.44
N GLU A 64 14.91 -2.52 7.40
CA GLU A 64 14.05 -1.96 8.44
C GLU A 64 12.57 -1.93 8.04
N LYS A 65 12.27 -1.59 6.78
CA LYS A 65 10.94 -1.24 6.29
C LYS A 65 10.58 -2.06 5.08
N GLN A 66 9.38 -2.61 5.12
CA GLN A 66 8.78 -3.31 4.00
C GLN A 66 7.49 -2.64 3.59
N GLN A 67 7.29 -2.50 2.29
CA GLN A 67 6.07 -1.97 1.71
C GLN A 67 5.65 -2.78 0.49
N LEU A 68 4.36 -3.06 0.38
CA LEU A 68 3.75 -3.67 -0.79
C LEU A 68 2.60 -2.80 -1.25
N ILE A 69 2.60 -2.43 -2.54
CA ILE A 69 1.62 -1.53 -3.13
C ILE A 69 1.03 -2.18 -4.38
N TRP A 70 -0.29 -2.18 -4.50
CA TRP A 70 -0.97 -2.64 -5.71
C TRP A 70 -2.25 -1.84 -5.96
N ILE A 71 -2.77 -1.95 -7.18
CA ILE A 71 -4.01 -1.28 -7.59
C ILE A 71 -5.01 -2.32 -8.07
N GLU A 72 -6.25 -2.19 -7.63
CA GLU A 72 -7.37 -2.97 -8.14
C GLU A 72 -8.44 -2.05 -8.71
N MET A 73 -9.14 -2.53 -9.74
CA MET A 73 -10.29 -1.84 -10.30
C MET A 73 -11.55 -2.36 -9.62
N ASP A 74 -12.33 -1.45 -9.02
CA ASP A 74 -13.64 -1.82 -8.50
C ASP A 74 -14.65 -2.10 -9.63
N SER A 75 -15.78 -2.70 -9.27
CA SER A 75 -16.87 -3.01 -10.22
C SER A 75 -17.46 -1.79 -10.96
N ARG A 76 -17.14 -0.57 -10.54
CA ARG A 76 -17.60 0.69 -11.14
C ARG A 76 -16.49 1.39 -11.95
N GLY A 77 -15.34 0.74 -12.12
CA GLY A 77 -14.20 1.27 -12.86
C GLY A 77 -13.38 2.31 -12.10
N LYS A 78 -13.52 2.38 -10.77
CA LYS A 78 -12.66 3.22 -9.92
C LYS A 78 -11.42 2.42 -9.50
N ALA A 79 -10.25 3.02 -9.66
CA ALA A 79 -9.01 2.44 -9.15
C ALA A 79 -8.88 2.67 -7.64
N LEU A 80 -8.64 1.58 -6.91
CA LEU A 80 -8.30 1.57 -5.49
C LEU A 80 -6.84 1.16 -5.34
N GLN A 81 -6.05 1.99 -4.68
CA GLN A 81 -4.70 1.64 -4.29
C GLN A 81 -4.72 1.03 -2.89
N TYR A 82 -4.02 -0.08 -2.76
CA TYR A 82 -3.82 -0.82 -1.53
C TYR A 82 -2.35 -0.74 -1.17
N GLU A 83 -2.07 -0.55 0.11
CA GLU A 83 -0.71 -0.57 0.65
C GLU A 83 -0.66 -1.38 1.93
N ILE A 84 0.38 -2.21 2.06
CA ILE A 84 0.78 -2.79 3.35
C ILE A 84 2.16 -2.24 3.66
N GLY A 85 2.33 -1.66 4.85
CA GLY A 85 3.62 -1.20 5.37
C GLY A 85 3.92 -1.86 6.72
N THR A 86 5.16 -2.26 6.96
CA THR A 86 5.59 -2.87 8.24
C THR A 86 7.06 -2.58 8.49
N GLU A 87 7.44 -2.59 9.77
CA GLU A 87 8.82 -2.48 10.23
C GLU A 87 9.29 -3.83 10.82
N GLY A 88 10.51 -4.25 10.51
CA GLY A 88 11.13 -5.46 11.08
C GLY A 88 10.50 -6.79 10.65
N SER A 89 9.73 -6.80 9.56
CA SER A 89 9.21 -8.03 8.93
C SER A 89 9.92 -8.31 7.61
N ASP A 90 9.77 -9.52 7.09
CA ASP A 90 10.32 -9.95 5.82
C ASP A 90 9.30 -9.82 4.66
N ARG A 91 9.82 -9.83 3.43
CA ARG A 91 9.05 -9.77 2.17
C ARG A 91 7.91 -10.79 2.13
N ASP A 92 8.23 -12.05 2.41
CA ASP A 92 7.31 -13.16 2.25
C ASP A 92 6.14 -13.06 3.22
N TRP A 93 6.41 -12.56 4.43
CA TRP A 93 5.38 -12.25 5.39
C TRP A 93 4.43 -11.17 4.88
N VAL A 94 4.93 -10.06 4.30
CA VAL A 94 4.08 -9.00 3.74
C VAL A 94 3.21 -9.52 2.60
N ILE A 95 3.77 -10.32 1.69
CA ILE A 95 3.02 -10.94 0.59
C ILE A 95 1.94 -11.87 1.16
N SER A 96 2.26 -12.66 2.20
CA SER A 96 1.29 -13.55 2.84
C SER A 96 0.09 -12.79 3.44
N ILE A 97 0.29 -11.56 3.93
CA ILE A 97 -0.82 -10.72 4.40
C ILE A 97 -1.71 -10.37 3.22
N ALA A 98 -1.13 -9.87 2.12
CA ALA A 98 -1.88 -9.48 0.93
C ALA A 98 -2.69 -10.64 0.34
N GLU A 99 -2.11 -11.82 0.24
CA GLU A 99 -2.80 -13.03 -0.26
C GLU A 99 -3.92 -13.51 0.66
N SER A 100 -3.86 -13.21 1.96
CA SER A 100 -4.87 -13.61 2.94
C SER A 100 -6.09 -12.68 3.04
N LEU A 101 -6.02 -11.50 2.41
CA LEU A 101 -7.14 -10.56 2.35
C LEU A 101 -8.19 -11.10 1.35
N LEU A 102 -9.34 -11.52 1.89
CA LEU A 102 -10.52 -12.02 1.16
C LEU A 102 -11.40 -10.87 0.64
#